data_AF-A0A0V1BN80-F1
#
_entry.id   AF-A0A0V1BN80-F1
#
_cell.length_a   1.000
_cell.length_b   1.000
_cell.length_c   1.000
_cell.angle_alpha   90.00
_cell.angle_beta   90.00
_cell.angle_gamma   90.00
#
_symmetry.space_group_name_H-M   'P 1'
#
loop_
_entity.id
_entity.type
_entity.pdbx_description
1 polymer ?
#
loop_
_entity_poly.entity_id
_entity_poly.type
_entity_poly.pdbx_seq_one_letter_code
_entity_poly.pdbx_strand_id
1 'polypeptide(L)'
;MIFSKQCKKMNYLIDSLLFYSEQDFLNQFFLPRAALLVLVFCILIGKSNCNILVQIMIIFKFSDVYGGNLATLDLDHLIKWLHNGGILWNSEEIQAPDLSRFINEDECLFPIGDRQQIGKTIFNVKYEWHIPDKEEKVIEGVEVKNTDEIAKPIDRDYLKENNHRFSIDTNPRVVYANGSLVNLLLRSQCAPYLEFKCIDRLFTYFQDELRTVPCSRTEVFASREIEKMDKRLLMQFLSFCFQYEKFPEQWLEFENRPALEFMEHKKLPPLVQHHLLQALALGTSQTTTKQFLQRLHRFIQGVGRFGTSPYLWTIHGSGELPQAFCRCAAVNGAVYCLRRPVRAWIFNKQRKAVVAVVIGNQRISCDFLVTDRSYVPEELWPAELEDHHMARAILITDKTLRVSKSQLKPVENVPIVSMLAFCTEANENPILLFDSASGVCASPKGTSVVNIMSPVSCDDSRELFQPTVQRLFSTASSENSDADNMEKPRLIFSAYFTQKVAKTDVDLAKRKLFENVIVTSLPSYNVDLDDVVDETEKLFKILWNDMPFFPPKKSDTSVEEMEE
;
A
#
# COMPACT_ATOMS: atom_id res chain seq x y z
N MET A 1 3.55 37.68 -25.49
CA MET A 1 4.50 37.47 -26.62
C MET A 1 5.77 36.67 -26.25
N ILE A 2 6.23 36.65 -24.99
CA ILE A 2 7.49 35.99 -24.60
C ILE A 2 7.47 34.45 -24.76
N PHE A 3 6.35 33.80 -24.41
CA PHE A 3 6.16 32.33 -24.55
C PHE A 3 6.44 31.75 -25.95
N SER A 4 6.36 32.55 -27.02
CA SER A 4 6.57 32.08 -28.40
C SER A 4 8.04 31.75 -28.72
N LYS A 5 9.02 32.33 -28.01
CA LYS A 5 10.45 32.17 -28.35
C LYS A 5 11.12 30.94 -27.73
N GLN A 6 10.62 30.38 -26.64
CA GLN A 6 11.20 29.16 -26.04
C GLN A 6 10.84 27.90 -26.85
N CYS A 7 9.57 27.71 -27.26
CA CYS A 7 9.16 26.55 -28.04
C CYS A 7 9.95 26.38 -29.35
N LYS A 8 10.25 27.48 -30.06
CA LYS A 8 11.09 27.43 -31.28
C LYS A 8 12.54 27.01 -31.03
N LYS A 9 13.08 27.17 -29.81
CA LYS A 9 14.41 26.65 -29.45
C LYS A 9 14.39 25.17 -29.06
N MET A 10 13.23 24.66 -28.64
CA MET A 10 13.05 23.25 -28.26
C MET A 10 12.94 22.33 -29.49
N ASN A 11 12.14 22.72 -30.50
CA ASN A 11 12.02 21.94 -31.74
C ASN A 11 13.37 21.78 -32.47
N TYR A 12 14.20 22.83 -32.52
CA TYR A 12 15.54 22.74 -33.12
C TYR A 12 16.50 21.79 -32.39
N LEU A 13 16.27 21.47 -31.11
CA LEU A 13 16.99 20.38 -30.43
C LEU A 13 16.42 19.01 -30.80
N ILE A 14 15.09 18.88 -30.83
CA ILE A 14 14.39 17.63 -31.12
C ILE A 14 14.73 17.13 -32.53
N ASP A 15 14.69 18.00 -33.55
CA ASP A 15 15.05 17.65 -34.93
C ASP A 15 16.53 17.27 -35.07
N SER A 16 17.42 17.78 -34.20
CA SER A 16 18.85 17.42 -34.18
C SER A 16 19.15 16.10 -33.44
N LEU A 17 18.22 15.59 -32.64
CA LEU A 17 18.36 14.35 -31.88
C LEU A 17 17.88 13.10 -32.62
N LEU A 18 17.27 13.25 -33.81
CA LEU A 18 16.85 12.14 -34.66
C LEU A 18 17.98 11.55 -35.54
N PHE A 19 19.21 12.07 -35.44
CA PHE A 19 20.34 11.69 -36.30
C PHE A 19 21.67 11.48 -35.54
N TYR A 20 21.62 10.90 -34.34
CA TYR A 20 22.81 10.29 -33.72
C TYR A 20 22.55 8.83 -33.33
N SER A 21 23.58 8.00 -33.54
CA SER A 21 23.55 6.54 -33.41
C SER A 21 23.48 6.06 -31.96
N GLU A 22 23.08 4.80 -31.78
CA GLU A 22 23.09 4.07 -30.52
C GLU A 22 24.48 4.10 -29.83
N GLN A 23 24.69 4.96 -28.84
CA GLN A 23 25.73 4.74 -27.83
C GLN A 23 25.49 5.49 -26.51
N ASP A 24 25.72 4.76 -25.42
CA ASP A 24 25.87 5.17 -24.02
C ASP A 24 24.65 5.77 -23.26
N PHE A 25 24.84 5.90 -21.93
CA PHE A 25 23.91 6.40 -20.90
C PHE A 25 22.72 5.50 -20.46
N LEU A 26 22.96 4.46 -19.64
CA LEU A 26 21.89 3.73 -18.91
C LEU A 26 22.29 3.28 -17.47
N ASN A 27 21.37 3.34 -16.47
CA ASN A 27 21.41 2.77 -15.08
C ASN A 27 20.30 3.38 -14.18
N GLN A 28 19.51 2.77 -13.27
CA GLN A 28 19.01 1.40 -13.02
C GLN A 28 17.69 1.40 -12.17
N PHE A 29 17.10 0.22 -11.88
CA PHE A 29 15.72 -0.16 -11.42
C PHE A 29 14.98 0.63 -10.31
N PHE A 30 13.63 0.47 -10.19
CA PHE A 30 12.89 0.36 -8.89
C PHE A 30 11.34 0.17 -8.81
N LEU A 31 10.86 -0.08 -7.57
CA LEU A 31 9.49 -0.34 -7.05
C LEU A 31 9.19 0.55 -5.79
N PRO A 32 7.96 0.60 -5.20
CA PRO A 32 7.47 1.70 -4.34
C PRO A 32 8.36 2.26 -3.23
N ARG A 33 8.89 1.40 -2.33
CA ARG A 33 9.78 1.85 -1.25
C ARG A 33 10.97 2.64 -1.75
N ALA A 34 11.33 2.34 -2.98
CA ALA A 34 12.53 2.80 -3.61
C ALA A 34 12.28 3.75 -4.77
N ALA A 35 11.06 3.79 -5.32
CA ALA A 35 10.50 4.97 -5.99
C ALA A 35 10.51 6.18 -5.04
N LEU A 36 10.39 5.93 -3.72
CA LEU A 36 10.63 6.92 -2.68
C LEU A 36 12.09 7.41 -2.67
N LEU A 37 13.07 6.50 -2.54
CA LEU A 37 14.53 6.78 -2.59
C LEU A 37 14.92 7.54 -3.88
N VAL A 38 14.47 7.00 -5.02
CA VAL A 38 14.51 7.60 -6.36
C VAL A 38 14.04 9.05 -6.33
N LEU A 39 12.95 9.37 -5.62
CA LEU A 39 12.51 10.75 -5.55
C LEU A 39 13.38 11.63 -4.64
N VAL A 40 13.87 11.12 -3.50
CA VAL A 40 14.83 11.89 -2.66
C VAL A 40 15.98 12.37 -3.53
N PHE A 41 16.54 11.42 -4.29
CA PHE A 41 17.66 11.62 -5.18
C PHE A 41 17.36 12.62 -6.29
N CYS A 42 16.27 12.41 -7.04
CA CYS A 42 15.86 13.32 -8.11
C CYS A 42 15.53 14.74 -7.64
N ILE A 43 14.91 14.93 -6.47
CA ILE A 43 14.62 16.27 -5.94
C ILE A 43 15.88 16.99 -5.49
N LEU A 44 16.89 16.26 -5.01
CA LEU A 44 18.19 16.84 -4.68
C LEU A 44 18.96 17.25 -5.94
N ILE A 45 18.94 16.44 -6.99
CA ILE A 45 19.48 16.80 -8.31
C ILE A 45 18.75 18.05 -8.88
N GLY A 46 17.42 18.09 -8.79
CA GLY A 46 16.61 19.19 -9.31
C GLY A 46 16.65 20.50 -8.52
N LYS A 47 16.89 20.46 -7.19
CA LYS A 47 16.98 21.67 -6.33
C LYS A 47 18.40 22.23 -6.20
N SER A 48 19.42 21.40 -6.33
CA SER A 48 20.82 21.81 -6.16
C SER A 48 21.38 22.40 -7.45
N ASN A 49 21.88 23.65 -7.41
CA ASN A 49 22.72 24.21 -8.49
C ASN A 49 24.13 23.57 -8.54
N CYS A 50 24.26 22.29 -8.18
CA CYS A 50 25.52 21.56 -8.14
C CYS A 50 25.82 20.96 -9.52
N ASN A 51 26.55 21.71 -10.35
CA ASN A 51 27.06 21.30 -11.67
C ASN A 51 28.11 20.14 -11.63
N ILE A 52 28.01 19.23 -10.66
CA ILE A 52 29.08 18.27 -10.28
C ILE A 52 28.65 16.81 -10.46
N LEU A 53 27.35 16.49 -10.44
CA LEU A 53 26.85 15.12 -10.61
C LEU A 53 25.67 15.04 -11.59
N VAL A 54 25.97 14.78 -12.87
CA VAL A 54 24.98 14.33 -13.85
C VAL A 54 24.75 12.83 -13.66
N GLN A 55 24.10 12.47 -12.55
CA GLN A 55 23.75 11.07 -12.25
C GLN A 55 22.43 10.71 -12.93
N ILE A 56 22.53 10.07 -14.09
CA ILE A 56 21.38 9.51 -14.81
C ILE A 56 20.89 8.27 -14.06
N MET A 57 19.58 8.22 -13.80
CA MET A 57 18.89 7.12 -13.10
C MET A 57 17.77 6.56 -13.98
N ILE A 58 17.70 5.25 -14.20
CA ILE A 58 16.93 4.59 -15.26
C ILE A 58 16.19 3.37 -14.69
N ILE A 59 14.97 3.62 -14.25
CA ILE A 59 14.16 2.66 -13.51
C ILE A 59 13.54 1.63 -14.47
N PHE A 60 14.31 0.58 -14.69
CA PHE A 60 13.83 -0.67 -15.27
C PHE A 60 12.82 -1.38 -14.33
N LYS A 61 12.00 -2.28 -14.89
CA LYS A 61 11.11 -3.17 -14.12
C LYS A 61 10.79 -4.46 -14.88
N PHE A 62 10.65 -5.57 -14.16
CA PHE A 62 10.24 -6.87 -14.73
C PHE A 62 8.80 -6.84 -15.27
N SER A 63 7.88 -6.29 -14.48
CA SER A 63 6.44 -6.32 -14.73
C SER A 63 5.92 -5.12 -15.54
N ASP A 64 4.80 -5.33 -16.23
CA ASP A 64 4.10 -4.39 -17.11
C ASP A 64 3.54 -3.12 -16.44
N VAL A 65 3.26 -3.17 -15.13
CA VAL A 65 2.60 -2.08 -14.37
C VAL A 65 3.57 -1.43 -13.37
N TYR A 66 3.25 -0.24 -12.86
CA TYR A 66 3.93 0.34 -11.68
C TYR A 66 3.50 -0.37 -10.38
N GLY A 67 3.96 0.08 -9.20
CA GLY A 67 3.54 -0.48 -7.89
C GLY A 67 4.07 -1.87 -7.49
N GLY A 68 3.91 -2.89 -8.32
CA GLY A 68 4.36 -4.26 -8.03
C GLY A 68 3.63 -4.86 -6.83
N ASN A 69 4.29 -4.98 -5.67
CA ASN A 69 3.64 -5.46 -4.44
C ASN A 69 2.62 -4.45 -3.87
N LEU A 70 2.74 -3.15 -4.21
CA LEU A 70 1.69 -2.12 -4.03
C LEU A 70 1.14 -1.70 -5.42
N ALA A 71 0.86 -2.65 -6.31
CA ALA A 71 0.16 -2.35 -7.56
C ALA A 71 -1.33 -2.15 -7.29
N THR A 72 -1.97 -1.39 -8.17
CA THR A 72 -3.42 -1.35 -8.28
C THR A 72 -3.78 -1.87 -9.67
N LEU A 73 -4.72 -2.82 -9.74
CA LEU A 73 -4.98 -3.63 -10.92
C LEU A 73 -6.46 -3.65 -11.27
N ASP A 74 -6.78 -3.85 -12.54
CA ASP A 74 -8.09 -4.36 -12.94
C ASP A 74 -8.24 -5.85 -12.60
N LEU A 75 -9.44 -6.42 -12.73
CA LEU A 75 -9.76 -7.78 -12.29
C LEU A 75 -9.08 -8.87 -13.15
N ASP A 76 -8.98 -8.67 -14.46
CA ASP A 76 -8.25 -9.61 -15.34
C ASP A 76 -6.75 -9.62 -14.99
N HIS A 77 -6.17 -8.45 -14.72
CA HIS A 77 -4.77 -8.35 -14.30
C HIS A 77 -4.57 -8.85 -12.86
N LEU A 78 -5.51 -8.68 -11.95
CA LEU A 78 -5.46 -9.30 -10.62
C LEU A 78 -5.40 -10.83 -10.71
N ILE A 79 -6.28 -11.44 -11.53
CA ILE A 79 -6.33 -12.91 -11.69
C ILE A 79 -5.02 -13.43 -12.28
N LYS A 80 -4.45 -12.76 -13.29
CA LYS A 80 -3.11 -13.09 -13.84
C LYS A 80 -1.99 -12.93 -12.79
N TRP A 81 -2.00 -11.83 -12.04
CA TRP A 81 -1.02 -11.52 -10.99
C TRP A 81 -1.03 -12.59 -9.89
N LEU A 82 -2.22 -13.04 -9.47
CA LEU A 82 -2.41 -14.13 -8.52
C LEU A 82 -1.81 -15.44 -9.06
N HIS A 83 -2.25 -15.91 -10.23
CA HIS A 83 -1.73 -17.16 -10.86
C HIS A 83 -0.21 -17.16 -11.01
N ASN A 84 0.37 -16.03 -11.38
CA ASN A 84 1.81 -15.89 -11.62
C ASN A 84 2.64 -15.66 -10.34
N GLY A 85 2.02 -15.71 -9.14
CA GLY A 85 2.73 -15.57 -7.86
C GLY A 85 3.19 -14.15 -7.52
N GLY A 86 2.49 -13.13 -8.03
CA GLY A 86 2.79 -11.70 -7.79
C GLY A 86 3.32 -10.95 -9.01
N ILE A 87 3.24 -11.55 -10.21
CA ILE A 87 3.98 -11.11 -11.40
C ILE A 87 3.04 -10.86 -12.58
N LEU A 88 3.13 -9.68 -13.19
CA LEU A 88 2.47 -9.36 -14.46
C LEU A 88 3.51 -9.19 -15.56
N TRP A 89 3.76 -10.28 -16.29
CA TRP A 89 4.47 -10.33 -17.58
C TRP A 89 4.14 -11.66 -18.28
N ASN A 90 3.93 -11.65 -19.60
CA ASN A 90 3.76 -12.87 -20.39
C ASN A 90 5.12 -13.41 -20.88
N SER A 91 5.40 -14.68 -20.60
CA SER A 91 6.68 -15.33 -20.90
C SER A 91 6.80 -15.83 -22.34
N GLU A 92 6.65 -14.95 -23.33
CA GLU A 92 7.09 -15.28 -24.69
C GLU A 92 8.62 -15.45 -24.73
N GLU A 93 9.10 -16.42 -25.51
CA GLU A 93 10.42 -17.03 -25.34
C GLU A 93 11.59 -16.16 -25.83
N ILE A 94 11.89 -15.08 -25.11
CA ILE A 94 13.20 -14.43 -25.21
C ILE A 94 14.24 -15.45 -24.72
N GLN A 95 14.91 -16.08 -25.69
CA GLN A 95 15.96 -17.07 -25.49
C GLN A 95 16.96 -16.56 -24.44
N ALA A 96 17.42 -17.45 -23.55
CA ALA A 96 18.36 -17.03 -22.51
C ALA A 96 19.66 -16.53 -23.16
N PRO A 97 20.10 -15.29 -22.89
CA PRO A 97 21.40 -14.85 -23.35
C PRO A 97 22.45 -15.75 -22.71
N ASP A 98 23.47 -16.16 -23.47
CA ASP A 98 24.72 -16.59 -22.84
C ASP A 98 25.20 -15.43 -21.97
N LEU A 99 25.39 -15.71 -20.68
CA LEU A 99 25.84 -14.72 -19.69
C LEU A 99 27.36 -14.62 -19.65
N SER A 100 28.08 -15.68 -20.04
CA SER A 100 29.54 -15.78 -19.92
C SER A 100 30.28 -14.72 -20.75
N ARG A 101 29.76 -14.37 -21.93
CA ARG A 101 30.27 -13.29 -22.79
C ARG A 101 30.19 -11.87 -22.20
N PHE A 102 29.56 -11.68 -21.04
CA PHE A 102 29.45 -10.35 -20.40
C PHE A 102 30.47 -10.11 -19.27
N ILE A 103 31.25 -11.11 -18.87
CA ILE A 103 32.26 -10.98 -17.79
C ILE A 103 33.70 -10.83 -18.30
N ASN A 104 34.48 -10.07 -17.54
CA ASN A 104 35.94 -10.02 -17.61
C ASN A 104 36.57 -11.04 -16.63
N GLU A 105 37.87 -11.32 -16.74
CA GLU A 105 38.58 -12.34 -15.93
C GLU A 105 38.42 -12.14 -14.40
N ASP A 106 38.49 -10.89 -13.95
CA ASP A 106 38.33 -10.49 -12.54
C ASP A 106 36.88 -10.51 -12.01
N GLU A 107 35.90 -10.89 -12.83
CA GLU A 107 34.49 -10.76 -12.50
C GLU A 107 33.82 -12.12 -12.25
N CYS A 108 32.66 -12.10 -11.60
CA CYS A 108 31.73 -13.22 -11.55
C CYS A 108 30.29 -12.74 -11.69
N LEU A 109 29.44 -13.63 -12.17
CA LEU A 109 27.99 -13.41 -12.28
C LEU A 109 27.32 -13.95 -11.03
N PHE A 110 26.44 -13.15 -10.44
CA PHE A 110 25.38 -13.66 -9.56
C PHE A 110 24.09 -13.68 -10.38
N PRO A 111 23.70 -14.84 -10.96
CA PRO A 111 22.46 -14.93 -11.73
C PRO A 111 21.28 -14.72 -10.79
N ILE A 112 20.36 -13.83 -11.18
CA ILE A 112 19.08 -13.77 -10.51
C ILE A 112 18.29 -14.93 -11.11
N GLY A 113 18.05 -15.98 -10.31
CA GLY A 113 17.96 -17.41 -10.68
C GLY A 113 17.02 -17.83 -11.80
N ASP A 114 16.04 -18.70 -11.50
CA ASP A 114 15.06 -19.12 -12.52
C ASP A 114 13.91 -18.12 -12.65
N ARG A 115 13.54 -17.84 -13.89
CA ARG A 115 12.48 -16.90 -14.31
C ARG A 115 11.12 -17.22 -13.66
N GLN A 116 10.92 -18.45 -13.20
CA GLN A 116 9.68 -18.92 -12.59
C GLN A 116 9.57 -18.64 -11.08
N GLN A 117 10.63 -18.16 -10.41
CA GLN A 117 10.64 -17.95 -8.95
C GLN A 117 11.07 -16.54 -8.51
N ILE A 118 11.96 -15.88 -9.27
CA ILE A 118 12.38 -14.49 -9.00
C ILE A 118 11.16 -13.57 -8.96
N GLY A 119 11.13 -12.61 -8.02
CA GLY A 119 10.02 -11.66 -7.91
C GLY A 119 8.72 -12.25 -7.35
N LYS A 120 8.62 -13.57 -7.12
CA LYS A 120 7.41 -14.15 -6.52
C LYS A 120 7.29 -13.79 -5.06
N THR A 121 6.13 -13.24 -4.72
CA THR A 121 5.76 -12.80 -3.37
C THR A 121 4.39 -13.31 -2.96
N ILE A 122 3.68 -14.02 -3.83
CA ILE A 122 2.32 -14.51 -3.60
C ILE A 122 2.30 -16.04 -3.73
N PHE A 123 1.74 -16.68 -2.72
CA PHE A 123 1.69 -18.14 -2.56
C PHE A 123 0.29 -18.59 -2.12
N ASN A 124 0.04 -19.90 -2.15
CA ASN A 124 -1.16 -20.53 -1.60
C ASN A 124 -2.48 -19.93 -2.12
N VAL A 125 -2.48 -19.54 -3.41
CA VAL A 125 -3.59 -18.86 -4.08
C VAL A 125 -4.79 -19.80 -4.25
N LYS A 126 -5.95 -19.37 -3.75
CA LYS A 126 -7.25 -20.01 -3.98
C LYS A 126 -8.27 -18.91 -4.29
N TYR A 127 -8.97 -18.97 -5.42
CA TYR A 127 -10.06 -18.04 -5.71
C TYR A 127 -11.33 -18.75 -6.18
N GLU A 128 -12.46 -18.08 -6.00
CA GLU A 128 -13.80 -18.62 -6.20
C GLU A 128 -14.75 -17.51 -6.68
N TRP A 129 -15.63 -17.87 -7.62
CA TRP A 129 -16.70 -17.01 -8.13
C TRP A 129 -18.04 -17.41 -7.50
N HIS A 130 -18.72 -16.46 -6.87
CA HIS A 130 -20.00 -16.64 -6.16
C HIS A 130 -21.22 -16.25 -7.02
N ILE A 131 -20.99 -16.14 -8.33
CA ILE A 131 -21.97 -15.81 -9.37
C ILE A 131 -21.80 -16.76 -10.58
N PRO A 132 -22.89 -17.12 -11.28
CA PRO A 132 -22.84 -18.00 -12.45
C PRO A 132 -22.09 -17.37 -13.62
N ASP A 133 -21.55 -18.21 -14.51
CA ASP A 133 -20.81 -17.78 -15.71
C ASP A 133 -21.68 -17.10 -16.77
N LYS A 134 -22.89 -17.65 -17.00
CA LYS A 134 -23.85 -17.23 -18.04
C LYS A 134 -23.28 -17.17 -19.47
N GLU A 135 -23.20 -18.31 -20.12
CA GLU A 135 -23.39 -18.40 -21.57
C GLU A 135 -24.67 -19.17 -21.88
N GLU A 136 -25.75 -18.48 -22.24
CA GLU A 136 -26.73 -19.00 -23.19
C GLU A 136 -27.58 -17.85 -23.77
N LYS A 137 -27.60 -17.72 -25.10
CA LYS A 137 -28.43 -16.75 -25.83
C LYS A 137 -29.63 -17.45 -26.46
N VAL A 138 -30.79 -17.34 -25.81
CA VAL A 138 -32.09 -17.51 -26.48
C VAL A 138 -32.97 -16.31 -26.14
N ILE A 139 -33.16 -15.42 -27.10
CA ILE A 139 -34.20 -14.38 -27.07
C ILE A 139 -34.91 -14.43 -28.41
N GLU A 140 -35.94 -15.27 -28.50
CA GLU A 140 -36.97 -15.10 -29.52
C GLU A 140 -37.98 -14.06 -29.01
N GLY A 141 -37.95 -12.88 -29.65
CA GLY A 141 -38.91 -11.78 -29.63
C GLY A 141 -39.91 -11.64 -28.47
N VAL A 142 -39.55 -10.82 -27.47
CA VAL A 142 -40.52 -9.98 -26.74
C VAL A 142 -39.99 -8.55 -26.65
N GLU A 143 -40.62 -7.60 -27.34
CA GLU A 143 -40.38 -6.17 -27.08
C GLU A 143 -41.03 -5.76 -25.76
N VAL A 144 -40.24 -5.54 -24.70
CA VAL A 144 -40.73 -4.88 -23.49
C VAL A 144 -40.36 -3.39 -23.53
N LYS A 145 -41.32 -2.57 -23.96
CA LYS A 145 -41.20 -1.10 -23.93
C LYS A 145 -41.64 -0.57 -22.56
N ASN A 146 -40.68 -0.33 -21.67
CA ASN A 146 -40.75 0.69 -20.62
C ASN A 146 -39.33 0.95 -20.08
N THR A 147 -38.85 2.18 -20.21
CA THR A 147 -37.49 2.60 -19.81
C THR A 147 -37.51 3.39 -18.52
N ASP A 148 -37.76 2.70 -17.40
CA ASP A 148 -37.05 3.00 -16.16
C ASP A 148 -35.75 2.16 -16.17
N GLU A 149 -34.64 2.68 -15.66
CA GLU A 149 -33.34 1.99 -15.70
C GLU A 149 -33.30 0.81 -14.72
N ILE A 150 -33.82 -0.34 -15.15
CA ILE A 150 -33.57 -1.63 -14.48
C ILE A 150 -32.06 -1.90 -14.57
N ALA A 151 -31.35 -1.73 -13.46
CA ALA A 151 -29.92 -1.98 -13.39
C ALA A 151 -29.58 -3.40 -13.89
N LYS A 152 -28.60 -3.52 -14.80
CA LYS A 152 -28.10 -4.82 -15.26
C LYS A 152 -27.78 -5.70 -14.03
N PRO A 153 -28.19 -6.97 -14.00
CA PRO A 153 -27.75 -7.88 -12.95
C PRO A 153 -26.23 -8.02 -12.99
N ILE A 154 -25.60 -8.11 -11.82
CA ILE A 154 -24.14 -8.21 -11.70
C ILE A 154 -23.73 -9.67 -11.92
N ASP A 155 -23.53 -10.02 -13.18
CA ASP A 155 -22.97 -11.30 -13.63
C ASP A 155 -21.55 -11.12 -14.19
N ARG A 156 -20.91 -12.22 -14.62
CA ARG A 156 -19.50 -12.17 -15.06
C ARG A 156 -19.32 -11.33 -16.33
N ASP A 157 -20.34 -11.23 -17.19
CA ASP A 157 -20.29 -10.40 -18.38
C ASP A 157 -20.37 -8.91 -18.05
N TYR A 158 -21.22 -8.50 -17.10
CA TYR A 158 -21.18 -7.13 -16.56
C TYR A 158 -19.78 -6.75 -16.03
N LEU A 159 -19.11 -7.68 -15.34
CA LEU A 159 -17.77 -7.44 -14.79
C LEU A 159 -16.68 -7.39 -15.87
N LYS A 160 -16.77 -8.23 -16.92
CA LYS A 160 -15.89 -8.15 -18.11
C LYS A 160 -16.07 -6.80 -18.84
N GLU A 161 -17.32 -6.40 -19.14
CA GLU A 161 -17.65 -5.12 -19.78
C GLU A 161 -17.06 -3.92 -19.01
N ASN A 162 -17.07 -3.99 -17.67
CA ASN A 162 -16.64 -2.93 -16.78
C ASN A 162 -15.24 -3.15 -16.19
N ASN A 163 -14.43 -4.09 -16.70
CA ASN A 163 -13.14 -4.42 -16.09
C ASN A 163 -12.23 -3.19 -15.93
N HIS A 164 -12.23 -2.29 -16.91
CA HIS A 164 -11.55 -0.98 -16.92
C HIS A 164 -11.93 -0.01 -15.77
N ARG A 165 -12.91 -0.35 -14.92
CA ARG A 165 -13.34 0.42 -13.74
C ARG A 165 -12.88 -0.16 -12.41
N PHE A 166 -12.16 -1.28 -12.43
CA PHE A 166 -11.50 -1.80 -11.25
C PHE A 166 -10.19 -1.06 -10.99
N SER A 167 -9.94 -0.79 -9.72
CA SER A 167 -8.66 -0.34 -9.20
C SER A 167 -8.45 -1.07 -7.87
N ILE A 168 -8.14 -2.36 -7.98
CA ILE A 168 -7.98 -3.28 -6.87
C ILE A 168 -6.53 -3.27 -6.40
N ASP A 169 -6.31 -2.77 -5.18
CA ASP A 169 -4.99 -2.81 -4.57
C ASP A 169 -4.55 -4.24 -4.26
N THR A 170 -3.37 -4.62 -4.78
CA THR A 170 -2.70 -5.88 -4.42
C THR A 170 -2.39 -5.91 -2.93
N ASN A 171 -2.12 -4.76 -2.32
CA ASN A 171 -1.84 -4.59 -0.90
C ASN A 171 -2.13 -3.12 -0.48
N PRO A 172 -3.34 -2.81 -0.01
CA PRO A 172 -3.76 -1.42 0.22
C PRO A 172 -3.07 -0.81 1.44
N ARG A 173 -2.78 0.47 1.39
CA ARG A 173 -2.18 1.24 2.49
C ARG A 173 -2.89 2.56 2.67
N VAL A 174 -3.12 2.94 3.92
CA VAL A 174 -3.61 4.27 4.25
C VAL A 174 -2.43 5.24 4.33
N VAL A 175 -2.64 6.49 3.92
CA VAL A 175 -1.69 7.57 4.18
C VAL A 175 -2.07 8.22 5.51
N TYR A 176 -1.14 8.23 6.47
CA TYR A 176 -1.43 8.71 7.81
C TYR A 176 -1.48 10.25 7.84
N ALA A 177 -2.57 10.86 8.30
CA ALA A 177 -2.83 12.30 8.19
C ALA A 177 -1.72 13.17 8.82
N ASN A 178 -1.18 12.74 9.97
CA ASN A 178 -0.04 13.38 10.64
C ASN A 178 1.29 12.64 10.42
N GLY A 179 1.39 11.83 9.37
CA GLY A 179 2.52 10.93 9.11
C GLY A 179 3.69 11.56 8.37
N SER A 180 4.83 10.87 8.39
CA SER A 180 6.02 11.26 7.64
C SER A 180 5.74 11.25 6.13
N LEU A 181 4.88 10.36 5.62
CA LEU A 181 4.52 10.31 4.20
C LEU A 181 3.74 11.56 3.72
N VAL A 182 2.85 12.14 4.53
CA VAL A 182 2.14 13.39 4.15
C VAL A 182 3.12 14.54 4.07
N ASN A 183 4.00 14.67 5.06
CA ASN A 183 5.00 15.74 5.10
C ASN A 183 5.98 15.60 3.92
N LEU A 184 6.33 14.37 3.55
CA LEU A 184 7.06 14.04 2.33
C LEU A 184 6.32 14.49 1.06
N LEU A 185 5.09 14.04 0.82
CA LEU A 185 4.30 14.37 -0.38
C LEU A 185 4.14 15.89 -0.61
N LEU A 186 4.06 16.67 0.48
CA LEU A 186 3.98 18.13 0.45
C LEU A 186 5.33 18.80 0.16
N ARG A 187 6.43 18.32 0.78
CA ARG A 187 7.80 18.81 0.52
C ARG A 187 8.30 18.45 -0.88
N SER A 188 7.89 17.28 -1.38
CA SER A 188 8.33 16.70 -2.64
C SER A 188 7.57 17.20 -3.87
N GLN A 189 6.43 17.88 -3.66
CA GLN A 189 5.52 18.34 -4.72
C GLN A 189 4.90 17.19 -5.56
N CYS A 190 4.72 16.01 -4.97
CA CYS A 190 3.96 14.92 -5.60
C CYS A 190 2.48 14.86 -5.20
N ALA A 191 2.09 15.56 -4.13
CA ALA A 191 0.67 15.73 -3.77
C ALA A 191 -0.23 16.20 -4.94
N PRO A 192 0.20 17.07 -5.88
CA PRO A 192 -0.62 17.46 -7.04
C PRO A 192 -0.86 16.35 -8.10
N TYR A 193 -0.29 15.16 -7.93
CA TYR A 193 -0.53 14.00 -8.78
C TYR A 193 -1.41 12.93 -8.11
N LEU A 194 -2.01 13.25 -6.95
CA LEU A 194 -2.71 12.31 -6.09
C LEU A 194 -3.98 12.94 -5.54
N GLU A 195 -5.10 12.23 -5.63
CA GLU A 195 -6.32 12.60 -4.94
C GLU A 195 -6.53 11.72 -3.71
N PHE A 196 -6.90 12.35 -2.60
CA PHE A 196 -7.04 11.70 -1.29
C PHE A 196 -8.43 11.92 -0.72
N LYS A 197 -8.89 10.91 0.03
CA LYS A 197 -10.14 10.97 0.78
C LYS A 197 -9.93 10.45 2.20
N CYS A 198 -10.45 11.16 3.20
CA CYS A 198 -10.52 10.68 4.57
C CYS A 198 -11.45 9.44 4.67
N ILE A 199 -11.02 8.39 5.39
CA ILE A 199 -11.85 7.18 5.61
C ILE A 199 -13.09 7.54 6.43
N ASP A 200 -14.28 7.32 5.85
CA ASP A 200 -15.56 7.80 6.40
C ASP A 200 -16.00 7.06 7.67
N ARG A 201 -15.72 5.75 7.72
CA ARG A 201 -16.32 4.83 8.68
C ARG A 201 -15.25 3.93 9.27
N LEU A 202 -14.94 4.14 10.55
CA LEU A 202 -14.25 3.13 11.35
C LEU A 202 -15.30 2.20 11.97
N PHE A 203 -15.09 0.91 11.79
CA PHE A 203 -15.92 -0.16 12.35
C PHE A 203 -15.12 -1.01 13.34
N THR A 204 -15.87 -1.67 14.22
CA THR A 204 -15.34 -2.70 15.12
C THR A 204 -16.38 -3.82 15.27
N TYR A 205 -15.99 -4.95 15.85
CA TYR A 205 -16.86 -6.11 16.03
C TYR A 205 -16.94 -6.48 17.51
N PHE A 206 -18.11 -6.29 18.12
CA PHE A 206 -18.31 -6.39 19.57
C PHE A 206 -19.59 -7.16 19.88
N GLN A 207 -19.51 -8.17 20.74
CA GLN A 207 -20.67 -8.98 21.16
C GLN A 207 -21.43 -9.55 19.93
N ASP A 208 -20.66 -10.08 18.96
CA ASP A 208 -21.06 -10.55 17.63
C ASP A 208 -21.85 -9.55 16.73
N GLU A 209 -21.92 -8.26 17.10
CA GLU A 209 -22.43 -7.18 16.24
C GLU A 209 -21.30 -6.34 15.62
N LEU A 210 -21.43 -6.02 14.32
CA LEU A 210 -20.63 -4.97 13.67
C LEU A 210 -21.12 -3.59 14.13
N ARG A 211 -20.22 -2.71 14.58
CA ARG A 211 -20.57 -1.40 15.16
C ARG A 211 -19.71 -0.26 14.61
N THR A 212 -20.26 0.96 14.58
CA THR A 212 -19.57 2.17 14.12
C THR A 212 -18.85 2.84 15.28
N VAL A 213 -17.58 3.18 15.09
CA VAL A 213 -16.74 3.79 16.13
C VAL A 213 -16.75 5.32 15.99
N PRO A 214 -17.23 6.07 17.01
CA PRO A 214 -17.31 7.53 16.93
C PRO A 214 -15.90 8.14 17.04
N CYS A 215 -15.47 8.83 15.99
CA CYS A 215 -14.12 9.40 15.85
C CYS A 215 -14.06 10.89 16.19
N SER A 216 -15.13 11.65 15.89
CA SER A 216 -15.23 13.06 16.29
C SER A 216 -15.97 13.26 17.62
N ARG A 217 -15.72 14.40 18.29
CA ARG A 217 -16.49 14.82 19.48
C ARG A 217 -17.99 14.85 19.20
N THR A 218 -18.38 15.27 18.00
CA THR A 218 -19.78 15.34 17.55
C THR A 218 -20.42 13.95 17.49
N GLU A 219 -19.72 12.96 16.92
CA GLU A 219 -20.18 11.56 16.90
C GLU A 219 -20.25 10.96 18.31
N VAL A 220 -19.26 11.23 19.18
CA VAL A 220 -19.29 10.79 20.58
C VAL A 220 -20.52 11.38 21.30
N PHE A 221 -20.83 12.66 21.10
CA PHE A 221 -22.05 13.25 21.65
C PHE A 221 -23.33 12.67 21.04
N ALA A 222 -23.37 12.39 19.74
CA ALA A 222 -24.53 11.84 19.04
C ALA A 222 -24.80 10.34 19.29
N SER A 223 -23.77 9.55 19.62
CA SER A 223 -23.88 8.10 19.85
C SER A 223 -24.94 7.76 20.92
N ARG A 224 -25.69 6.68 20.71
CA ARG A 224 -26.68 6.18 21.68
C ARG A 224 -26.20 4.98 22.48
N GLU A 225 -25.04 4.42 22.12
CA GLU A 225 -24.48 3.21 22.74
C GLU A 225 -23.57 3.51 23.96
N ILE A 226 -23.13 4.77 24.10
CA ILE A 226 -22.27 5.23 25.20
C ILE A 226 -23.11 6.11 26.13
N GLU A 227 -23.08 5.89 27.45
CA GLU A 227 -23.87 6.69 28.38
C GLU A 227 -23.36 8.14 28.56
N LYS A 228 -24.20 9.02 29.12
CA LYS A 228 -23.86 10.43 29.33
C LYS A 228 -22.70 10.65 30.29
N MET A 229 -22.48 9.75 31.25
CA MET A 229 -21.33 9.80 32.17
C MET A 229 -20.08 9.22 31.51
N ASP A 230 -20.21 8.10 30.82
CA ASP A 230 -19.14 7.44 30.07
C ASP A 230 -18.51 8.36 29.01
N LYS A 231 -19.32 9.15 28.30
CA LYS A 231 -18.83 10.19 27.38
C LYS A 231 -17.93 11.22 28.06
N ARG A 232 -18.19 11.56 29.34
CA ARG A 232 -17.35 12.49 30.11
C ARG A 232 -16.02 11.83 30.47
N LEU A 233 -16.06 10.57 30.94
CA LEU A 233 -14.85 9.79 31.24
C LEU A 233 -13.98 9.58 29.99
N LEU A 234 -14.58 9.20 28.86
CA LEU A 234 -13.92 9.08 27.56
C LEU A 234 -13.27 10.40 27.12
N MET A 235 -13.99 11.52 27.17
CA MET A 235 -13.43 12.82 26.80
C MET A 235 -12.31 13.29 27.73
N GLN A 236 -12.38 12.98 29.03
CA GLN A 236 -11.27 13.21 29.98
C GLN A 236 -10.07 12.33 29.66
N PHE A 237 -10.29 11.04 29.39
CA PHE A 237 -9.23 10.08 29.06
C PHE A 237 -8.51 10.43 27.74
N LEU A 238 -9.24 10.76 26.67
CA LEU A 238 -8.63 11.23 25.42
C LEU A 238 -7.82 12.53 25.63
N SER A 239 -8.27 13.42 26.51
CA SER A 239 -7.55 14.65 26.88
C SER A 239 -6.29 14.39 27.72
N PHE A 240 -6.22 13.25 28.40
CA PHE A 240 -4.99 12.73 29.01
C PHE A 240 -4.08 12.08 27.95
N CYS A 241 -4.60 11.19 27.10
CA CYS A 241 -3.82 10.49 26.05
C CYS A 241 -3.16 11.45 25.05
N PHE A 242 -3.78 12.58 24.75
CA PHE A 242 -3.17 13.64 23.92
C PHE A 242 -1.89 14.26 24.53
N GLN A 243 -1.59 14.01 25.80
CA GLN A 243 -0.42 14.58 26.50
C GLN A 243 0.13 13.64 27.60
N TYR A 244 -0.02 12.32 27.42
CA TYR A 244 0.32 11.29 28.42
C TYR A 244 1.79 11.36 28.89
N GLU A 245 2.69 11.82 28.03
CA GLU A 245 4.13 12.01 28.30
C GLU A 245 4.42 13.08 29.36
N LYS A 246 3.49 14.03 29.56
CA LYS A 246 3.57 15.04 30.64
C LYS A 246 3.10 14.53 32.00
N PHE A 247 2.53 13.33 32.03
CA PHE A 247 1.88 12.73 33.20
C PHE A 247 2.34 11.27 33.44
N PRO A 248 3.66 10.99 33.51
CA PRO A 248 4.17 9.62 33.69
C PRO A 248 3.68 8.97 35.00
N GLU A 249 3.47 9.77 36.05
CA GLU A 249 2.95 9.32 37.35
C GLU A 249 1.57 8.65 37.26
N GLN A 250 0.84 8.91 36.17
CA GLN A 250 -0.50 8.38 35.97
C GLN A 250 -0.57 7.05 35.21
N TRP A 251 0.52 6.55 34.63
CA TRP A 251 0.53 5.34 33.80
C TRP A 251 1.80 4.48 33.84
N LEU A 252 2.93 4.99 34.34
CA LEU A 252 4.23 4.29 34.29
C LEU A 252 4.23 2.95 35.07
N GLU A 253 3.44 2.84 36.15
CA GLU A 253 3.25 1.59 36.90
C GLU A 253 2.65 0.45 36.04
N PHE A 254 1.95 0.81 34.97
CA PHE A 254 1.28 -0.07 34.02
C PHE A 254 2.05 -0.21 32.69
N GLU A 255 3.21 0.44 32.51
CA GLU A 255 3.93 0.59 31.22
C GLU A 255 3.97 -0.71 30.40
N ASN A 256 4.39 -1.80 31.05
CA ASN A 256 4.60 -3.12 30.45
C ASN A 256 3.45 -4.11 30.75
N ARG A 257 2.38 -3.67 31.44
CA ARG A 257 1.16 -4.46 31.65
C ARG A 257 0.22 -4.31 30.45
N PRO A 258 -0.73 -5.26 30.23
CA PRO A 258 -1.81 -5.11 29.26
C PRO A 258 -2.54 -3.77 29.40
N ALA A 259 -2.82 -3.12 28.26
CA ALA A 259 -3.53 -1.84 28.24
C ALA A 259 -4.96 -1.92 28.82
N LEU A 260 -5.54 -3.12 28.89
CA LEU A 260 -6.85 -3.37 29.50
C LEU A 260 -6.86 -3.02 31.00
N GLU A 261 -5.89 -3.53 31.77
CA GLU A 261 -5.75 -3.24 33.22
C GLU A 261 -5.68 -1.73 33.49
N PHE A 262 -4.96 -1.01 32.62
CA PHE A 262 -4.83 0.44 32.72
C PHE A 262 -6.17 1.17 32.48
N MET A 263 -6.94 0.73 31.49
CA MET A 263 -8.26 1.32 31.21
C MET A 263 -9.32 0.95 32.27
N GLU A 264 -9.24 -0.24 32.85
CA GLU A 264 -10.04 -0.67 34.00
C GLU A 264 -9.71 0.16 35.25
N HIS A 265 -8.43 0.39 35.54
CA HIS A 265 -7.98 1.28 36.62
C HIS A 265 -8.48 2.73 36.40
N LYS A 266 -8.50 3.20 35.15
CA LYS A 266 -9.09 4.49 34.74
C LYS A 266 -10.64 4.46 34.64
N LYS A 267 -11.28 3.33 34.97
CA LYS A 267 -12.73 3.12 35.09
C LYS A 267 -13.51 3.38 33.78
N LEU A 268 -12.91 3.04 32.65
CA LEU A 268 -13.60 3.11 31.34
C LEU A 268 -14.54 1.90 31.16
N PRO A 269 -15.76 2.08 30.60
CA PRO A 269 -16.68 0.96 30.33
C PRO A 269 -16.16 -0.01 29.25
N PRO A 270 -16.56 -1.30 29.26
CA PRO A 270 -16.04 -2.31 28.32
C PRO A 270 -16.16 -1.95 26.83
N LEU A 271 -17.28 -1.38 26.38
CA LEU A 271 -17.45 -0.92 24.99
C LEU A 271 -16.44 0.18 24.63
N VAL A 272 -16.16 1.09 25.56
CA VAL A 272 -15.19 2.19 25.40
C VAL A 272 -13.76 1.64 25.38
N GLN A 273 -13.43 0.72 26.29
CA GLN A 273 -12.14 0.00 26.30
C GLN A 273 -11.88 -0.68 24.95
N HIS A 274 -12.88 -1.43 24.45
CA HIS A 274 -12.82 -2.15 23.19
C HIS A 274 -12.64 -1.22 21.98
N HIS A 275 -13.43 -0.13 21.88
CA HIS A 275 -13.24 0.89 20.83
C HIS A 275 -11.82 1.48 20.84
N LEU A 276 -11.34 1.90 22.00
CA LEU A 276 -10.01 2.52 22.14
C LEU A 276 -8.89 1.55 21.76
N LEU A 277 -8.94 0.32 22.28
CA LEU A 277 -7.90 -0.68 22.07
C LEU A 277 -7.90 -1.25 20.65
N GLN A 278 -9.03 -1.80 20.20
CA GLN A 278 -9.06 -2.56 18.96
C GLN A 278 -9.21 -1.67 17.72
N ALA A 279 -10.10 -0.66 17.77
CA ALA A 279 -10.39 0.15 16.59
C ALA A 279 -9.50 1.39 16.43
N LEU A 280 -9.13 2.06 17.53
CA LEU A 280 -8.30 3.29 17.45
C LEU A 280 -6.80 3.00 17.58
N ALA A 281 -6.41 2.13 18.53
CA ALA A 281 -5.01 1.75 18.75
C ALA A 281 -4.56 0.49 17.98
N LEU A 282 -5.47 -0.16 17.23
CA LEU A 282 -5.20 -1.39 16.45
C LEU A 282 -4.48 -2.48 17.28
N GLY A 283 -4.90 -2.62 18.54
CA GLY A 283 -4.30 -3.48 19.55
C GLY A 283 -5.11 -4.74 19.85
N THR A 284 -4.47 -5.65 20.58
CA THR A 284 -5.00 -6.92 21.08
C THR A 284 -4.83 -6.99 22.60
N SER A 285 -5.28 -8.08 23.24
CA SER A 285 -5.04 -8.37 24.66
C SER A 285 -3.56 -8.23 25.07
N GLN A 286 -2.64 -8.58 24.17
CA GLN A 286 -1.19 -8.56 24.40
C GLN A 286 -0.55 -7.16 24.25
N THR A 287 -1.31 -6.13 23.87
CA THR A 287 -0.78 -4.78 23.66
C THR A 287 -0.52 -4.09 25.00
N THR A 288 0.72 -3.67 25.24
CA THR A 288 1.10 -3.02 26.50
C THR A 288 0.54 -1.60 26.61
N THR A 289 0.37 -1.09 27.83
CA THR A 289 -0.07 0.28 28.10
C THR A 289 0.77 1.32 27.33
N LYS A 290 2.10 1.12 27.26
CA LYS A 290 3.00 2.00 26.49
C LYS A 290 2.66 2.03 25.00
N GLN A 291 2.55 0.86 24.37
CA GLN A 291 2.22 0.74 22.95
C GLN A 291 0.84 1.31 22.64
N PHE A 292 -0.16 1.01 23.49
CA PHE A 292 -1.50 1.54 23.39
C PHE A 292 -1.52 3.07 23.48
N LEU A 293 -0.86 3.68 24.46
CA LEU A 293 -0.80 5.13 24.61
C LEU A 293 -0.09 5.80 23.43
N GLN A 294 1.03 5.25 22.94
CA GLN A 294 1.72 5.77 21.75
C GLN A 294 0.84 5.73 20.50
N ARG A 295 0.15 4.61 20.23
CA ARG A 295 -0.73 4.46 19.06
C ARG A 295 -1.98 5.33 19.15
N LEU A 296 -2.61 5.40 20.33
CA LEU A 296 -3.79 6.25 20.57
C LEU A 296 -3.43 7.74 20.55
N HIS A 297 -2.23 8.12 21.02
CA HIS A 297 -1.71 9.49 20.90
C HIS A 297 -1.53 9.87 19.43
N ARG A 298 -0.88 9.01 18.61
CA ARG A 298 -0.78 9.19 17.15
C ARG A 298 -2.18 9.34 16.53
N PHE A 299 -3.13 8.45 16.88
CA PHE A 299 -4.54 8.53 16.46
C PHE A 299 -5.16 9.91 16.69
N ILE A 300 -5.11 10.41 17.93
CA ILE A 300 -5.73 11.69 18.30
C ILE A 300 -5.06 12.87 17.57
N GLN A 301 -3.75 12.83 17.31
CA GLN A 301 -3.06 13.87 16.54
C GLN A 301 -3.47 13.94 15.06
N GLY A 302 -3.88 12.82 14.45
CA GLY A 302 -4.29 12.78 13.04
C GLY A 302 -5.75 13.22 12.80
N VAL A 303 -6.63 13.01 13.78
CA VAL A 303 -8.06 13.37 13.71
C VAL A 303 -8.23 14.87 13.52
N GLY A 304 -9.13 15.28 12.61
CA GLY A 304 -9.46 16.68 12.36
C GLY A 304 -8.51 17.41 11.41
N ARG A 305 -7.31 16.86 11.09
CA ARG A 305 -6.37 17.51 10.15
C ARG A 305 -6.90 17.56 8.71
N PHE A 306 -7.62 16.51 8.28
CA PHE A 306 -8.23 16.42 6.94
C PHE A 306 -9.66 15.84 6.93
N GLY A 307 -10.21 15.49 8.10
CA GLY A 307 -11.52 14.85 8.23
C GLY A 307 -11.73 14.23 9.62
N THR A 308 -12.75 13.38 9.76
CA THR A 308 -13.12 12.74 11.03
C THR A 308 -12.18 11.60 11.44
N SER A 309 -11.48 10.99 10.48
CA SER A 309 -10.51 9.90 10.67
C SER A 309 -9.07 10.39 10.43
N PRO A 310 -8.05 9.84 11.13
CA PRO A 310 -6.65 10.16 10.86
C PRO A 310 -6.10 9.44 9.62
N TYR A 311 -6.91 8.63 8.94
CA TYR A 311 -6.49 7.83 7.79
C TYR A 311 -7.00 8.43 6.48
N LEU A 312 -6.10 8.61 5.52
CA LEU A 312 -6.41 8.96 4.13
C LEU A 312 -6.32 7.72 3.25
N TRP A 313 -7.28 7.57 2.35
CA TRP A 313 -7.31 6.62 1.25
C TRP A 313 -6.93 7.32 -0.05
N THR A 314 -6.12 6.68 -0.88
CA THR A 314 -5.74 7.19 -2.21
C THR A 314 -6.83 6.82 -3.21
N ILE A 315 -7.42 7.81 -3.90
CA ILE A 315 -8.40 7.56 -4.97
C ILE A 315 -7.64 6.91 -6.15
N HIS A 316 -8.27 5.94 -6.83
CA HIS A 316 -7.61 5.00 -7.75
C HIS A 316 -6.57 4.06 -7.10
N GLY A 317 -6.48 4.02 -5.76
CA GLY A 317 -5.73 3.01 -5.01
C GLY A 317 -4.28 3.36 -4.68
N SER A 318 -3.66 2.51 -3.88
CA SER A 318 -2.31 2.70 -3.32
C SER A 318 -1.20 2.70 -4.38
N GLY A 319 -1.46 2.15 -5.57
CA GLY A 319 -0.56 2.12 -6.72
C GLY A 319 -0.36 3.48 -7.41
N GLU A 320 -1.19 4.49 -7.12
CA GLU A 320 -0.94 5.86 -7.57
C GLU A 320 0.22 6.51 -6.82
N LEU A 321 0.40 6.21 -5.53
CA LEU A 321 1.53 6.71 -4.72
C LEU A 321 2.89 6.50 -5.43
N PRO A 322 3.33 5.26 -5.76
CA PRO A 322 4.60 5.03 -6.44
C PRO A 322 4.64 5.62 -7.86
N GLN A 323 3.50 5.78 -8.54
CA GLN A 323 3.45 6.43 -9.84
C GLN A 323 3.71 7.93 -9.74
N ALA A 324 3.13 8.61 -8.74
CA ALA A 324 3.43 10.00 -8.44
C ALA A 324 4.91 10.20 -8.08
N PHE A 325 5.48 9.34 -7.22
CA PHE A 325 6.92 9.36 -6.90
C PHE A 325 7.79 9.17 -8.16
N CYS A 326 7.47 8.19 -9.01
CA CYS A 326 8.17 7.98 -10.28
C CYS A 326 8.02 9.15 -11.26
N ARG A 327 6.83 9.75 -11.38
CA ARG A 327 6.58 10.92 -12.23
C ARG A 327 7.39 12.13 -11.78
N CYS A 328 7.42 12.40 -10.47
CA CYS A 328 8.23 13.47 -9.91
C CYS A 328 9.72 13.26 -10.17
N ALA A 329 10.21 12.01 -10.14
CA ALA A 329 11.60 11.70 -10.48
C ALA A 329 11.88 11.84 -11.98
N ALA A 330 10.97 11.40 -12.85
CA ALA A 330 11.11 11.53 -14.31
C ALA A 330 11.28 13.00 -14.75
N VAL A 331 10.51 13.91 -14.15
CA VAL A 331 10.61 15.36 -14.39
C VAL A 331 11.99 15.94 -14.00
N ASN A 332 12.73 15.27 -13.11
CA ASN A 332 14.06 15.65 -12.67
C ASN A 332 15.16 14.75 -13.27
N GLY A 333 14.92 14.17 -14.46
CA GLY A 333 15.95 13.49 -15.26
C GLY A 333 16.03 11.97 -15.09
N ALA A 334 15.14 11.34 -14.32
CA ALA A 334 15.06 9.88 -14.31
C ALA A 334 14.38 9.32 -15.58
N VAL A 335 14.95 8.26 -16.14
CA VAL A 335 14.40 7.50 -17.27
C VAL A 335 13.66 6.27 -16.72
N TYR A 336 12.72 5.71 -17.48
CA TYR A 336 11.91 4.56 -17.06
C TYR A 336 11.85 3.51 -18.16
N CYS A 337 11.92 2.23 -17.79
CA CYS A 337 12.12 1.10 -18.72
C CYS A 337 11.38 -0.17 -18.26
N LEU A 338 10.04 -0.15 -18.32
CA LEU A 338 9.19 -1.32 -18.05
C LEU A 338 9.47 -2.48 -19.02
N ARG A 339 9.10 -3.72 -18.65
CA ARG A 339 9.36 -4.98 -19.40
C ARG A 339 10.85 -5.25 -19.67
N ARG A 340 11.72 -4.94 -18.70
CA ARG A 340 13.17 -5.15 -18.80
C ARG A 340 13.68 -5.91 -17.57
N PRO A 341 13.72 -7.25 -17.61
CA PRO A 341 14.23 -8.06 -16.51
C PRO A 341 15.77 -8.02 -16.46
N VAL A 342 16.34 -7.85 -15.26
CA VAL A 342 17.74 -8.25 -15.01
C VAL A 342 17.87 -9.77 -15.20
N ARG A 343 19.02 -10.22 -15.67
CA ARG A 343 19.42 -11.63 -15.72
C ARG A 343 20.48 -11.99 -14.69
N ALA A 344 21.43 -11.10 -14.45
CA ALA A 344 22.50 -11.29 -13.47
C ALA A 344 23.06 -9.94 -12.99
N TRP A 345 23.65 -9.95 -11.79
CA TRP A 345 24.59 -8.91 -11.36
C TRP A 345 26.01 -9.34 -11.76
N ILE A 346 26.87 -8.38 -12.09
CA ILE A 346 28.29 -8.59 -12.36
C ILE A 346 29.09 -7.99 -11.21
N PHE A 347 29.76 -8.85 -10.45
CA PHE A 347 30.60 -8.48 -9.32
C PHE A 347 32.08 -8.53 -9.71
N ASN A 348 32.85 -7.50 -9.36
CA ASN A 348 34.29 -7.46 -9.60
C ASN A 348 35.05 -7.84 -8.31
N LYS A 349 35.84 -8.91 -8.37
CA LYS A 349 36.52 -9.51 -7.21
C LYS A 349 37.57 -8.58 -6.58
N GLN A 350 38.25 -7.77 -7.39
CA GLN A 350 39.25 -6.81 -6.91
C GLN A 350 38.60 -5.61 -6.20
N ARG A 351 37.55 -5.03 -6.80
CA ARG A 351 36.80 -3.89 -6.23
C ARG A 351 35.85 -4.27 -5.09
N LYS A 352 35.53 -5.57 -4.95
CA LYS A 352 34.52 -6.10 -4.00
C LYS A 352 33.14 -5.44 -4.12
N ALA A 353 32.77 -5.08 -5.34
CA ALA A 353 31.58 -4.28 -5.67
C ALA A 353 30.84 -4.86 -6.88
N VAL A 354 29.53 -4.63 -6.95
CA VAL A 354 28.75 -4.89 -8.17
C VAL A 354 29.02 -3.75 -9.16
N VAL A 355 29.62 -4.07 -10.30
CA VAL A 355 30.09 -3.09 -11.31
C VAL A 355 29.18 -2.99 -12.53
N ALA A 356 28.26 -3.93 -12.71
CA ALA A 356 27.26 -3.91 -13.78
C ALA A 356 26.10 -4.85 -13.49
N VAL A 357 25.03 -4.77 -14.29
CA VAL A 357 24.01 -5.82 -14.42
C VAL A 357 23.80 -6.19 -15.89
N VAL A 358 23.24 -7.38 -16.14
CA VAL A 358 22.86 -7.84 -17.48
C VAL A 358 21.34 -7.67 -17.66
N ILE A 359 20.91 -6.94 -18.68
CA ILE A 359 19.50 -6.77 -19.06
C ILE A 359 19.31 -7.17 -20.52
N GLY A 360 18.45 -8.15 -20.79
CA GLY A 360 18.27 -8.68 -22.14
C GLY A 360 19.60 -9.16 -22.75
N ASN A 361 20.09 -8.46 -23.78
CA ASN A 361 21.37 -8.73 -24.44
C ASN A 361 22.44 -7.63 -24.18
N GLN A 362 22.30 -6.86 -23.10
CA GLN A 362 23.17 -5.72 -22.78
C GLN A 362 23.76 -5.84 -21.37
N ARG A 363 25.04 -5.46 -21.24
CA ARG A 363 25.70 -5.16 -19.96
C ARG A 363 25.54 -3.66 -19.67
N ILE A 364 25.14 -3.31 -18.45
CA ILE A 364 24.93 -1.92 -18.03
C ILE A 364 25.74 -1.69 -16.74
N SER A 365 26.79 -0.87 -16.84
CA SER A 365 27.81 -0.71 -15.79
C SER A 365 27.47 0.39 -14.78
N CYS A 366 27.46 0.09 -13.48
CA CYS A 366 27.00 0.98 -12.40
C CYS A 366 28.01 1.13 -11.26
N ASP A 367 28.07 2.33 -10.66
CA ASP A 367 28.84 2.59 -9.44
C ASP A 367 28.09 2.17 -8.17
N PHE A 368 26.75 2.25 -8.18
CA PHE A 368 25.86 1.78 -7.12
C PHE A 368 24.71 0.98 -7.72
N LEU A 369 24.33 -0.12 -7.05
CA LEU A 369 23.11 -0.86 -7.34
C LEU A 369 22.19 -0.74 -6.12
N VAL A 370 20.94 -0.37 -6.37
CA VAL A 370 19.92 -0.24 -5.35
C VAL A 370 18.75 -1.12 -5.83
N THR A 371 18.31 -2.08 -5.01
CA THR A 371 17.44 -3.20 -5.43
C THR A 371 16.42 -3.59 -4.37
N ASP A 372 15.31 -4.23 -4.77
CA ASP A 372 14.35 -4.83 -3.83
C ASP A 372 14.77 -6.27 -3.48
N ARG A 373 14.45 -6.72 -2.25
CA ARG A 373 14.69 -8.08 -1.75
C ARG A 373 14.36 -9.19 -2.76
N SER A 374 13.25 -9.06 -3.49
CA SER A 374 12.75 -10.08 -4.43
C SER A 374 13.58 -10.21 -5.73
N TYR A 375 14.56 -9.32 -5.92
CA TYR A 375 15.54 -9.32 -7.01
C TYR A 375 16.97 -9.65 -6.52
N VAL A 376 17.16 -9.96 -5.24
CA VAL A 376 18.44 -10.45 -4.72
C VAL A 376 18.56 -11.96 -4.98
N PRO A 377 19.63 -12.45 -5.63
CA PRO A 377 19.93 -13.89 -5.74
C PRO A 377 19.88 -14.59 -4.38
N GLU A 378 19.25 -15.76 -4.31
CA GLU A 378 19.04 -16.45 -3.02
C GLU A 378 20.36 -16.90 -2.37
N GLU A 379 21.36 -17.25 -3.19
CA GLU A 379 22.75 -17.52 -2.76
C GLU A 379 23.45 -16.35 -2.06
N LEU A 380 22.94 -15.12 -2.21
CA LEU A 380 23.43 -13.91 -1.54
C LEU A 380 22.57 -13.48 -0.34
N TRP A 381 21.42 -14.10 -0.10
CA TRP A 381 20.52 -13.67 0.98
C TRP A 381 20.85 -14.37 2.31
N PRO A 382 21.18 -13.63 3.39
CA PRO A 382 21.51 -14.25 4.67
C PRO A 382 20.32 -15.00 5.29
N ALA A 383 20.55 -16.22 5.79
CA ALA A 383 19.50 -17.08 6.34
C ALA A 383 18.79 -16.47 7.56
N GLU A 384 19.48 -15.68 8.40
CA GLU A 384 18.82 -15.02 9.55
C GLU A 384 17.82 -13.93 9.13
N LEU A 385 17.86 -13.52 7.86
CA LEU A 385 16.93 -12.61 7.21
C LEU A 385 15.81 -13.36 6.45
N GLU A 386 15.50 -14.60 6.85
CA GLU A 386 14.34 -15.36 6.41
C GLU A 386 13.07 -14.49 6.32
N ASP A 387 12.42 -14.59 5.17
CA ASP A 387 11.30 -13.74 4.79
C ASP A 387 10.00 -14.17 5.49
N HIS A 388 9.29 -13.22 6.09
CA HIS A 388 8.02 -13.49 6.76
C HIS A 388 6.84 -13.53 5.76
N HIS A 389 5.69 -14.04 6.21
CA HIS A 389 4.47 -14.12 5.41
C HIS A 389 3.27 -13.58 6.18
N MET A 390 2.34 -12.95 5.47
CA MET A 390 1.05 -12.47 5.98
C MET A 390 -0.11 -13.10 5.17
N ALA A 391 -1.20 -13.42 5.85
CA ALA A 391 -2.42 -13.89 5.22
C ALA A 391 -3.19 -12.74 4.55
N ARG A 392 -3.75 -12.98 3.36
CA ARG A 392 -4.52 -11.99 2.59
C ARG A 392 -5.80 -12.57 1.99
N ALA A 393 -6.81 -11.71 1.86
CA ALA A 393 -7.93 -11.95 0.96
C ALA A 393 -8.33 -10.67 0.20
N ILE A 394 -8.90 -10.86 -0.99
CA ILE A 394 -9.52 -9.82 -1.80
C ILE A 394 -10.90 -10.34 -2.21
N LEU A 395 -11.95 -9.61 -1.85
CA LEU A 395 -13.34 -9.95 -2.14
C LEU A 395 -13.98 -8.84 -2.98
N ILE A 396 -14.94 -9.21 -3.83
CA ILE A 396 -15.83 -8.27 -4.51
C ILE A 396 -17.25 -8.55 -4.01
N THR A 397 -17.99 -7.49 -3.66
CA THR A 397 -19.36 -7.57 -3.11
C THR A 397 -20.33 -6.66 -3.84
N ASP A 398 -21.63 -6.94 -3.72
CA ASP A 398 -22.74 -6.13 -4.27
C ASP A 398 -22.96 -4.77 -3.57
N LYS A 399 -22.44 -4.61 -2.35
CA LYS A 399 -22.54 -3.38 -1.56
C LYS A 399 -21.40 -3.28 -0.53
N THR A 400 -21.21 -2.06 -0.03
CA THR A 400 -20.35 -1.76 1.12
C THR A 400 -20.85 -2.44 2.39
N LEU A 401 -19.96 -2.73 3.35
CA LEU A 401 -20.34 -3.12 4.71
C LEU A 401 -21.23 -2.06 5.38
N ARG A 402 -22.16 -2.49 6.23
CA ARG A 402 -23.08 -1.63 7.01
C ARG A 402 -23.38 -2.26 8.37
N VAL A 403 -23.58 -1.39 9.36
CA VAL A 403 -24.13 -1.77 10.66
C VAL A 403 -25.63 -1.97 10.52
N SER A 404 -26.13 -3.12 10.96
CA SER A 404 -27.56 -3.42 10.98
C SER A 404 -28.35 -2.38 11.76
N LYS A 405 -29.59 -2.10 11.34
CA LYS A 405 -30.43 -1.00 11.84
C LYS A 405 -29.97 0.43 11.42
N SER A 406 -28.99 0.56 10.51
CA SER A 406 -28.62 1.85 9.91
C SER A 406 -29.77 2.46 9.09
N GLN A 407 -30.44 3.48 9.63
CA GLN A 407 -31.54 4.20 8.94
C GLN A 407 -31.10 5.00 7.70
N LEU A 408 -29.79 5.17 7.46
CA LEU A 408 -29.29 5.77 6.22
C LEU A 408 -29.54 4.81 5.06
N LYS A 409 -30.37 5.24 4.10
CA LYS A 409 -30.59 4.55 2.82
C LYS A 409 -29.25 4.28 2.11
N PRO A 410 -29.18 3.26 1.23
CA PRO A 410 -28.09 3.17 0.26
C PRO A 410 -28.03 4.48 -0.53
N VAL A 411 -26.92 5.22 -0.42
CA VAL A 411 -26.65 6.38 -1.29
C VAL A 411 -25.63 5.93 -2.30
N GLU A 412 -26.09 5.64 -3.52
CA GLU A 412 -25.24 5.14 -4.58
C GLU A 412 -24.25 6.22 -5.06
N ASN A 413 -23.10 5.76 -5.58
CA ASN A 413 -22.04 6.63 -6.12
C ASN A 413 -21.38 7.60 -5.12
N VAL A 414 -21.72 7.54 -3.83
CA VAL A 414 -20.93 8.24 -2.81
C VAL A 414 -19.55 7.58 -2.73
N PRO A 415 -18.44 8.36 -2.76
CA PRO A 415 -17.15 7.82 -2.39
C PRO A 415 -17.20 7.45 -0.92
N ILE A 416 -17.19 6.15 -0.61
CA ILE A 416 -17.17 5.62 0.76
C ILE A 416 -15.97 4.70 0.89
N VAL A 417 -15.19 4.90 1.95
CA VAL A 417 -14.17 3.95 2.42
C VAL A 417 -14.46 3.62 3.88
N SER A 418 -14.43 2.34 4.18
CA SER A 418 -14.60 1.80 5.54
C SER A 418 -13.36 1.02 5.95
N MET A 419 -12.99 1.12 7.22
CA MET A 419 -11.94 0.31 7.83
C MET A 419 -12.50 -0.40 9.05
N LEU A 420 -12.23 -1.70 9.17
CA LEU A 420 -12.63 -2.54 10.29
C LEU A 420 -11.37 -3.19 10.90
N ALA A 421 -11.22 -3.04 12.21
CA ALA A 421 -10.38 -3.92 13.01
C ALA A 421 -11.27 -5.04 13.58
N PHE A 422 -11.05 -6.26 13.10
CA PHE A 422 -11.76 -7.46 13.51
C PHE A 422 -10.86 -8.33 14.39
N CYS A 423 -11.20 -8.40 15.69
CA CYS A 423 -10.52 -9.25 16.66
C CYS A 423 -11.56 -10.13 17.37
N THR A 424 -11.20 -11.39 17.59
CA THR A 424 -11.99 -12.38 18.34
C THR A 424 -11.04 -13.16 19.24
N GLU A 425 -11.54 -13.81 20.29
CA GLU A 425 -10.70 -14.60 21.22
C GLU A 425 -9.87 -15.69 20.52
N ALA A 426 -10.33 -16.20 19.37
CA ALA A 426 -9.61 -17.15 18.53
C ALA A 426 -8.40 -16.56 17.74
N ASN A 427 -8.24 -15.24 17.70
CA ASN A 427 -7.24 -14.55 16.87
C ASN A 427 -6.26 -13.74 17.74
N GLU A 428 -5.01 -14.20 17.86
CA GLU A 428 -3.94 -13.50 18.60
C GLU A 428 -3.58 -12.13 18.01
N ASN A 429 -3.87 -11.94 16.71
CA ASN A 429 -3.51 -10.78 15.91
C ASN A 429 -4.77 -10.14 15.29
N PRO A 430 -4.79 -8.80 15.09
CA PRO A 430 -5.94 -8.12 14.53
C PRO A 430 -6.06 -8.40 13.02
N ILE A 431 -7.26 -8.78 12.58
CA ILE A 431 -7.58 -8.83 11.15
C ILE A 431 -8.01 -7.42 10.72
N LEU A 432 -7.26 -6.82 9.79
CA LEU A 432 -7.60 -5.52 9.22
C LEU A 432 -8.35 -5.72 7.91
N LEU A 433 -9.48 -5.03 7.77
CA LEU A 433 -10.34 -5.06 6.59
C LEU A 433 -10.59 -3.64 6.09
N PHE A 434 -10.44 -3.44 4.77
CA PHE A 434 -10.78 -2.21 4.06
C PHE A 434 -11.90 -2.49 3.05
N ASP A 435 -13.01 -1.76 3.14
CA ASP A 435 -14.16 -1.83 2.24
C ASP A 435 -14.23 -0.54 1.41
N SER A 436 -13.98 -0.66 0.11
CA SER A 436 -13.76 0.48 -0.80
C SER A 436 -14.79 0.50 -1.95
N ALA A 437 -15.68 1.49 -1.90
CA ALA A 437 -16.80 1.59 -2.84
C ALA A 437 -16.36 2.09 -4.23
N SER A 438 -17.15 1.78 -5.24
CA SER A 438 -17.01 2.33 -6.61
C SER A 438 -16.86 3.85 -6.70
N GLY A 439 -17.37 4.63 -5.74
CA GLY A 439 -17.18 6.08 -5.68
C GLY A 439 -15.73 6.55 -5.47
N VAL A 440 -14.82 5.72 -4.92
CA VAL A 440 -13.37 6.00 -4.91
C VAL A 440 -12.61 5.37 -6.09
N CYS A 441 -13.35 5.03 -7.15
CA CYS A 441 -12.88 4.37 -8.37
C CYS A 441 -12.26 2.97 -8.15
N ALA A 442 -12.50 2.32 -7.00
CA ALA A 442 -12.00 0.97 -6.74
C ALA A 442 -12.67 -0.12 -7.61
N SER A 443 -13.88 0.12 -8.09
CA SER A 443 -14.72 -0.89 -8.76
C SER A 443 -15.87 -0.30 -9.60
N PRO A 444 -16.52 -1.10 -10.48
CA PRO A 444 -17.75 -0.73 -11.18
C PRO A 444 -18.91 -0.33 -10.24
N LYS A 445 -19.86 0.45 -10.76
CA LYS A 445 -21.09 0.80 -10.03
C LYS A 445 -21.82 -0.47 -9.56
N GLY A 446 -22.48 -0.40 -8.40
CA GLY A 446 -23.14 -1.55 -7.81
C GLY A 446 -22.17 -2.59 -7.21
N THR A 447 -20.87 -2.32 -7.15
CA THR A 447 -19.91 -3.18 -6.43
C THR A 447 -19.07 -2.40 -5.41
N SER A 448 -18.47 -3.16 -4.48
CA SER A 448 -17.41 -2.74 -3.56
C SER A 448 -16.24 -3.72 -3.64
N VAL A 449 -15.02 -3.25 -3.38
CA VAL A 449 -13.82 -4.09 -3.25
C VAL A 449 -13.42 -4.12 -1.78
N VAL A 450 -13.37 -5.32 -1.22
CA VAL A 450 -12.99 -5.57 0.16
C VAL A 450 -11.61 -6.24 0.19
N ASN A 451 -10.67 -5.60 0.86
CA ASN A 451 -9.34 -6.12 1.12
C ASN A 451 -9.23 -6.57 2.58
N ILE A 452 -8.66 -7.75 2.83
CA ILE A 452 -8.42 -8.30 4.17
C ILE A 452 -6.94 -8.64 4.33
N MET A 453 -6.38 -8.39 5.50
CA MET A 453 -5.01 -8.76 5.87
C MET A 453 -4.87 -9.13 7.35
N SER A 454 -3.95 -10.05 7.64
CA SER A 454 -3.54 -10.42 9.00
C SER A 454 -2.04 -10.73 9.01
N PRO A 455 -1.26 -10.28 10.02
CA PRO A 455 0.19 -10.53 10.10
C PRO A 455 0.55 -12.00 10.43
N VAL A 456 -0.43 -12.90 10.48
CA VAL A 456 -0.24 -14.34 10.65
C VAL A 456 0.27 -14.97 9.35
N SER A 457 1.32 -15.78 9.47
CA SER A 457 1.77 -16.70 8.41
C SER A 457 0.93 -17.97 8.45
N CYS A 458 0.30 -18.36 7.34
CA CYS A 458 -0.49 -19.59 7.25
C CYS A 458 -0.44 -20.23 5.85
N ASP A 459 -0.64 -21.55 5.82
CA ASP A 459 -0.71 -22.32 4.58
C ASP A 459 -2.04 -22.16 3.84
N ASP A 460 -3.15 -21.89 4.55
CA ASP A 460 -4.43 -21.54 3.94
C ASP A 460 -5.05 -20.26 4.53
N SER A 461 -4.96 -19.18 3.75
CA SER A 461 -5.65 -17.93 4.09
C SER A 461 -7.18 -18.05 4.04
N ARG A 462 -7.74 -19.03 3.32
CA ARG A 462 -9.21 -19.26 3.28
C ARG A 462 -9.72 -19.69 4.65
N GLU A 463 -9.04 -20.65 5.29
CA GLU A 463 -9.42 -21.17 6.61
C GLU A 463 -9.36 -20.07 7.68
N LEU A 464 -8.27 -19.30 7.72
CA LEU A 464 -8.09 -18.19 8.65
C LEU A 464 -9.20 -17.12 8.53
N PHE A 465 -9.58 -16.76 7.30
CA PHE A 465 -10.57 -15.69 7.07
C PHE A 465 -12.02 -16.18 7.05
N GLN A 466 -12.29 -17.48 6.87
CA GLN A 466 -13.65 -18.02 6.80
C GLN A 466 -14.55 -17.60 8.00
N PRO A 467 -14.11 -17.66 9.27
CA PRO A 467 -14.92 -17.21 10.42
C PRO A 467 -15.20 -15.70 10.46
N THR A 468 -14.41 -14.91 9.71
CA THR A 468 -14.64 -13.45 9.52
C THR A 468 -15.60 -13.23 8.36
N VAL A 469 -15.39 -13.93 7.25
CA VAL A 469 -16.18 -13.81 6.03
C VAL A 469 -17.64 -14.24 6.26
N GLN A 470 -17.87 -15.38 6.94
CA GLN A 470 -19.23 -15.89 7.24
C GLN A 470 -20.04 -14.98 8.18
N ARG A 471 -19.38 -14.19 9.04
CA ARG A 471 -20.06 -13.21 9.90
C ARG A 471 -20.50 -11.98 9.11
N LEU A 472 -19.60 -11.45 8.28
CA LEU A 472 -19.75 -10.13 7.64
C LEU A 472 -20.45 -10.16 6.27
N PHE A 473 -20.43 -11.30 5.56
CA PHE A 473 -20.88 -11.42 4.17
C PHE A 473 -21.82 -12.62 3.98
N SER A 474 -22.68 -12.56 2.97
CA SER A 474 -23.54 -13.68 2.54
C SER A 474 -22.93 -14.43 1.34
N THR A 475 -22.95 -15.76 1.43
CA THR A 475 -22.53 -16.71 0.40
C THR A 475 -23.74 -17.29 -0.33
N ALA A 476 -23.56 -17.85 -1.53
CA ALA A 476 -24.63 -18.61 -2.21
C ALA A 476 -25.13 -19.83 -1.42
N SER A 477 -24.35 -20.32 -0.45
CA SER A 477 -24.75 -21.37 0.50
C SER A 477 -25.57 -20.87 1.70
N SER A 478 -25.85 -19.56 1.80
CA SER A 478 -26.56 -18.93 2.94
C SER A 478 -28.01 -18.52 2.62
N GLU A 479 -28.62 -19.08 1.57
CA GLU A 479 -29.99 -18.79 1.11
C GLU A 479 -31.13 -19.23 2.07
N ASN A 480 -30.83 -19.51 3.34
CA ASN A 480 -31.84 -19.57 4.38
C ASN A 480 -32.42 -18.16 4.61
N SER A 481 -33.75 -18.09 4.67
CA SER A 481 -34.55 -16.86 4.53
C SER A 481 -34.59 -15.95 5.77
N ASP A 482 -33.46 -15.80 6.47
CA ASP A 482 -33.32 -14.89 7.61
C ASP A 482 -33.14 -13.45 7.13
N ALA A 483 -33.90 -12.52 7.71
CA ALA A 483 -33.86 -11.09 7.33
C ALA A 483 -32.46 -10.48 7.49
N ASP A 484 -31.64 -11.03 8.38
CA ASP A 484 -30.27 -10.60 8.66
C ASP A 484 -29.32 -10.87 7.47
N ASN A 485 -29.52 -11.96 6.72
CA ASN A 485 -28.72 -12.29 5.53
C ASN A 485 -28.98 -11.32 4.35
N MET A 486 -30.11 -10.62 4.35
CA MET A 486 -30.44 -9.62 3.32
C MET A 486 -29.71 -8.28 3.53
N GLU A 487 -29.34 -7.93 4.76
CA GLU A 487 -28.54 -6.73 5.03
C GLU A 487 -27.07 -6.91 4.63
N LYS A 488 -26.47 -8.08 4.93
CA LYS A 488 -25.07 -8.41 4.64
C LYS A 488 -24.73 -8.28 3.14
N PRO A 489 -23.51 -7.82 2.77
CA PRO A 489 -23.07 -7.83 1.38
C PRO A 489 -22.89 -9.25 0.86
N ARG A 490 -23.46 -9.50 -0.33
CA ARG A 490 -23.31 -10.75 -1.06
C ARG A 490 -21.94 -10.80 -1.72
N LEU A 491 -21.24 -11.92 -1.58
CA LEU A 491 -20.01 -12.18 -2.31
C LEU A 491 -20.27 -12.39 -3.80
N ILE A 492 -19.36 -11.87 -4.62
CA ILE A 492 -19.35 -12.01 -6.08
C ILE A 492 -18.08 -12.77 -6.51
N PHE A 493 -16.94 -12.38 -5.95
CA PHE A 493 -15.63 -13.01 -6.14
C PHE A 493 -14.88 -13.01 -4.82
N SER A 494 -14.07 -14.03 -4.57
CA SER A 494 -13.15 -14.07 -3.43
C SER A 494 -11.83 -14.74 -3.83
N ALA A 495 -10.71 -14.08 -3.60
CA ALA A 495 -9.37 -14.65 -3.66
C ALA A 495 -8.73 -14.63 -2.27
N TYR A 496 -8.07 -15.73 -1.90
CA TYR A 496 -7.30 -15.93 -0.68
C TYR A 496 -5.87 -16.30 -1.08
N PHE A 497 -4.87 -15.72 -0.42
CA PHE A 497 -3.46 -15.95 -0.75
C PHE A 497 -2.56 -15.54 0.42
N THR A 498 -1.37 -16.13 0.49
CA THR A 498 -0.35 -15.78 1.46
C THR A 498 0.70 -14.89 0.78
N GLN A 499 1.00 -13.72 1.35
CA GLN A 499 1.93 -12.73 0.78
C GLN A 499 3.22 -12.61 1.60
N LYS A 500 4.35 -12.61 0.90
CA LYS A 500 5.71 -12.42 1.42
C LYS A 500 5.91 -10.97 1.87
N VAL A 501 6.41 -10.79 3.10
CA VAL A 501 6.54 -9.49 3.79
C VAL A 501 7.88 -9.33 4.51
N ALA A 502 8.24 -8.08 4.79
CA ALA A 502 9.43 -7.74 5.55
C ALA A 502 9.30 -8.10 7.03
N LYS A 503 10.39 -8.62 7.59
CA LYS A 503 10.62 -8.82 9.02
C LYS A 503 10.91 -7.46 9.66
N THR A 504 10.01 -6.98 10.52
CA THR A 504 10.01 -5.60 11.06
C THR A 504 11.28 -5.21 11.82
N ASP A 505 11.95 -6.20 12.41
CA ASP A 505 13.04 -5.97 13.36
C ASP A 505 14.42 -5.94 12.66
N VAL A 506 14.42 -6.01 11.32
CA VAL A 506 15.62 -6.03 10.47
C VAL A 506 15.93 -4.63 9.94
N ASP A 507 16.99 -4.03 10.47
CA ASP A 507 17.52 -2.77 9.96
C ASP A 507 18.47 -3.02 8.78
N LEU A 508 17.94 -3.12 7.56
CA LEU A 508 18.73 -3.38 6.34
C LEU A 508 19.82 -2.31 6.10
N ALA A 509 19.63 -1.09 6.60
CA ALA A 509 20.65 -0.03 6.58
C ALA A 509 21.97 -0.44 7.27
N LYS A 510 21.92 -1.40 8.21
CA LYS A 510 23.09 -1.94 8.93
C LYS A 510 23.62 -3.25 8.33
N ARG A 511 22.97 -3.83 7.32
CA ARG A 511 23.34 -5.11 6.69
C ARG A 511 23.53 -4.96 5.19
N LYS A 512 24.71 -4.47 4.78
CA LYS A 512 25.13 -4.43 3.37
C LYS A 512 25.53 -5.82 2.88
N LEU A 513 25.08 -6.19 1.67
CA LEU A 513 25.60 -7.37 0.96
C LEU A 513 26.98 -7.08 0.36
N PHE A 514 27.10 -5.92 -0.29
CA PHE A 514 28.34 -5.34 -0.80
C PHE A 514 28.33 -3.83 -0.52
N GLU A 515 29.49 -3.17 -0.48
CA GLU A 515 29.58 -1.77 -0.03
C GLU A 515 28.71 -0.80 -0.85
N ASN A 516 28.56 -1.08 -2.16
CA ASN A 516 27.79 -0.30 -3.12
C ASN A 516 26.41 -0.90 -3.48
N VAL A 517 25.97 -1.95 -2.77
CA VAL A 517 24.65 -2.58 -2.96
C VAL A 517 23.75 -2.27 -1.77
N ILE A 518 22.60 -1.66 -2.07
CA ILE A 518 21.56 -1.36 -1.10
C ILE A 518 20.31 -2.16 -1.43
N VAL A 519 19.76 -2.84 -0.44
CA VAL A 519 18.52 -3.61 -0.56
C VAL A 519 17.41 -2.89 0.19
N THR A 520 16.27 -2.66 -0.47
CA THR A 520 15.02 -2.26 0.19
C THR A 520 14.20 -3.48 0.57
N SER A 521 13.57 -3.43 1.73
CA SER A 521 12.72 -4.50 2.23
C SER A 521 11.40 -4.62 1.45
N LEU A 522 10.77 -5.80 1.55
CA LEU A 522 9.41 -6.06 1.06
C LEU A 522 8.40 -5.16 1.80
N PRO A 523 7.11 -5.12 1.42
CA PRO A 523 6.09 -4.48 2.27
C PRO A 523 6.07 -5.12 3.67
N SER A 524 5.99 -4.29 4.71
CA SER A 524 5.66 -4.70 6.08
C SER A 524 4.16 -4.96 6.21
N TYR A 525 3.70 -5.51 7.34
CA TYR A 525 2.27 -5.66 7.66
C TYR A 525 1.61 -4.37 8.19
N ASN A 526 2.33 -3.25 8.23
CA ASN A 526 1.81 -1.98 8.74
C ASN A 526 0.58 -1.48 7.97
N VAL A 527 -0.30 -0.77 8.66
CA VAL A 527 -1.52 -0.18 8.07
C VAL A 527 -1.19 0.98 7.12
N ASP A 528 -0.17 1.76 7.48
CA ASP A 528 0.34 2.91 6.74
C ASP A 528 1.75 2.66 6.17
N LEU A 529 2.39 3.72 5.68
CA LEU A 529 3.65 3.67 4.93
C LEU A 529 4.77 4.51 5.58
N ASP A 530 4.61 5.01 6.81
CA ASP A 530 5.65 5.82 7.44
C ASP A 530 6.95 5.00 7.67
N ASP A 531 6.88 3.67 7.88
CA ASP A 531 8.07 2.80 7.95
C ASP A 531 8.87 2.74 6.64
N VAL A 532 8.20 2.99 5.51
CA VAL A 532 8.84 3.12 4.20
C VAL A 532 9.63 4.42 4.11
N VAL A 533 9.11 5.51 4.68
CA VAL A 533 9.80 6.80 4.75
C VAL A 533 11.02 6.69 5.66
N ASP A 534 10.88 6.03 6.81
CA ASP A 534 11.96 5.83 7.78
C ASP A 534 13.08 4.93 7.23
N GLU A 535 12.76 3.86 6.49
CA GLU A 535 13.75 3.06 5.76
C GLU A 535 14.44 3.89 4.67
N THR A 536 13.65 4.65 3.89
CA THR A 536 14.15 5.55 2.83
C THR A 536 15.13 6.59 3.38
N GLU A 537 14.86 7.18 4.55
CA GLU A 537 15.76 8.16 5.17
C GLU A 537 17.09 7.52 5.61
N LYS A 538 17.04 6.32 6.21
CA LYS A 538 18.25 5.59 6.62
C LYS A 538 19.09 5.20 5.40
N LEU A 539 18.47 4.62 4.37
CA LEU A 539 19.15 4.19 3.15
C LEU A 539 19.69 5.37 2.33
N PHE A 540 19.00 6.50 2.33
CA PHE A 540 19.49 7.74 1.74
C PHE A 540 20.77 8.25 2.42
N LYS A 541 20.82 8.27 3.76
CA LYS A 541 22.00 8.73 4.52
C LYS A 541 23.24 7.85 4.34
N ILE A 542 23.08 6.59 3.92
CA ILE A 542 24.23 5.72 3.53
C ILE A 542 24.91 6.21 2.25
N LEU A 543 24.14 6.78 1.32
CA LEU A 543 24.64 7.28 0.04
C LEU A 543 25.09 8.74 0.13
N TRP A 544 24.37 9.57 0.88
CA TRP A 544 24.63 11.01 0.99
C TRP A 544 24.44 11.52 2.43
N ASN A 545 25.34 11.11 3.33
CA ASN A 545 25.31 11.47 4.76
C ASN A 545 25.17 12.98 5.02
N ASP A 546 25.81 13.81 4.19
CA ASP A 546 25.92 15.26 4.41
C ASP A 546 24.80 16.07 3.71
N MET A 547 23.89 15.39 2.99
CA MET A 547 22.80 16.03 2.26
C MET A 547 21.49 15.99 3.08
N PRO A 548 20.66 17.05 3.06
CA PRO A 548 19.38 17.05 3.75
C PRO A 548 18.37 16.11 3.09
N PHE A 549 17.70 15.27 3.88
CA PHE A 549 16.58 14.45 3.43
C PHE A 549 15.37 15.34 3.09
N PHE A 550 15.24 15.71 1.82
CA PHE A 550 14.33 16.73 1.27
C PHE A 550 14.54 18.14 1.86
N PRO A 551 15.40 18.98 1.24
CA PRO A 551 15.57 20.37 1.67
C PRO A 551 14.26 21.16 1.53
N PRO A 552 14.07 22.24 2.32
CA PRO A 552 12.90 23.11 2.27
C PRO A 552 12.74 23.82 0.91
N LYS A 553 11.67 24.59 0.71
CA LYS A 553 11.52 25.44 -0.47
C LYS A 553 12.26 26.77 -0.24
N LYS A 554 12.72 27.39 -1.33
CA LYS A 554 13.25 28.77 -1.31
C LYS A 554 12.18 29.84 -0.99
N SER A 555 10.91 29.45 -0.88
CA SER A 555 9.81 30.28 -0.36
C SER A 555 9.70 30.28 1.16
N ASP A 556 10.32 29.30 1.82
CA ASP A 556 10.15 29.10 3.26
C ASP A 556 11.17 29.98 4.00
N THR A 557 12.39 30.09 3.47
CA THR A 557 13.44 31.02 3.94
C THR A 557 13.04 32.51 3.84
N SER A 558 12.18 32.89 2.89
CA SER A 558 11.71 34.28 2.75
C SER A 558 10.66 34.70 3.80
N VAL A 559 10.34 33.84 4.76
CA VAL A 559 9.54 34.18 5.96
C VAL A 559 10.45 34.43 7.16
N GLU A 560 11.50 33.62 7.32
CA GLU A 560 12.50 33.79 8.38
C GLU A 560 13.31 35.09 8.20
N GLU A 561 13.64 35.47 6.95
CA GLU A 561 14.25 36.78 6.60
C GLU A 561 13.31 38.00 6.80
N MET A 562 12.14 37.83 7.44
CA MET A 562 11.23 38.92 7.84
C MET A 562 10.97 39.00 9.36
N GLU A 563 11.64 38.18 10.18
CA GLU A 563 11.53 38.22 11.65
C GLU A 563 12.85 38.59 12.39
N GLU A 564 13.86 39.10 11.66
CA GLU A 564 15.06 39.78 12.22
C GLU A 564 14.99 41.33 12.09
#